data_AF-A0A3R6X404-F1
#
_entry.id   AF-A0A3R6X404-F1
#
_cell.length_a   1.000
_cell.length_b   1.000
_cell.length_c   1.000
_cell.angle_alpha   90.00
_cell.angle_beta   90.00
_cell.angle_gamma   90.00
#
_symmetry.space_group_name_H-M   'P 1'
#
loop_
_entity.id
_entity.type
_entity.pdbx_description
1 polymer ?
#
loop_
_entity_poly.entity_id
_entity_poly.type
_entity_poly.pdbx_seq_one_letter_code
_entity_poly.pdbx_strand_id
1 'polypeptide(L)'
;MSYAQALRNFVTESLQDVDAATLIHLCDTFHLDPTAFPTKPDVQRSIVDLVVKDRETALGLFVAWKQVLTSGGGAAESIVLDNTAFANAFLPIDAPSSPLQQQQAAIPAPPQTPKRIFDFVLDRDLAVLGDELLRLESAYKEAERGLHQGGITYEKIKRFLQSLTKALTSTLHFKCQRLTDTEAALALATATVEALEAKLEQQRLTLDVMRAKWTAAAKDALCGRVQLRRCRKRLREVDGLAAEATFLRVRAMEMQHMVHKYIVVGHRVP
;
A
#
# COMPACT_ATOMS: atom_id res chain seq x y z
N MET A 1 -4.01 -27.69 12.44
CA MET A 1 -2.76 -27.46 11.69
C MET A 1 -2.11 -26.21 12.26
N SER A 2 -0.86 -26.29 12.74
CA SER A 2 -0.12 -25.12 13.22
C SER A 2 0.20 -24.17 12.06
N TYR A 3 0.10 -22.86 12.26
CA TYR A 3 0.40 -21.84 11.24
C TYR A 3 1.79 -22.02 10.62
N ALA A 4 2.78 -22.41 11.44
CA ALA A 4 4.14 -22.70 10.96
C ALA A 4 4.18 -23.91 10.01
N GLN A 5 3.31 -24.90 10.20
CA GLN A 5 3.21 -26.07 9.32
C GLN A 5 2.56 -25.69 7.98
N ALA A 6 1.56 -24.80 8.00
CA ALA A 6 0.94 -24.30 6.78
C ALA A 6 1.91 -23.48 5.92
N LEU A 7 2.74 -22.62 6.54
CA LEU A 7 3.78 -21.87 5.84
C LEU A 7 4.85 -22.78 5.23
N ARG A 8 5.31 -23.80 5.98
CA ARG A 8 6.28 -24.77 5.47
C ARG A 8 5.78 -25.46 4.21
N ASN A 9 4.52 -25.93 4.24
CA ASN A 9 3.92 -26.60 3.08
C ASN A 9 3.81 -25.64 1.89
N PHE A 10 3.32 -24.41 2.11
CA PHE A 10 3.18 -23.40 1.06
C PHE A 10 4.51 -23.05 0.38
N VAL A 11 5.57 -22.81 1.15
CA VAL A 11 6.90 -22.46 0.59
C VAL A 11 7.51 -23.66 -0.14
N THR A 12 7.35 -24.87 0.42
CA THR A 12 7.87 -26.10 -0.19
C THR A 12 7.19 -26.39 -1.53
N GLU A 13 5.85 -26.32 -1.58
CA GLU A 13 5.07 -26.50 -2.81
C GLU A 13 5.44 -25.44 -3.86
N SER A 14 5.69 -24.20 -3.44
CA SER A 14 6.07 -23.11 -4.34
C SER A 14 7.48 -23.24 -4.92
N LEU A 15 8.38 -23.96 -4.25
CA LEU A 15 9.77 -24.14 -4.66
C LEU A 15 10.01 -25.45 -5.43
N GLN A 16 9.04 -26.36 -5.42
CA GLN A 16 9.16 -27.68 -6.04
C GLN A 16 9.32 -27.60 -7.56
N ASP A 17 8.56 -26.69 -8.20
CA ASP A 17 8.49 -26.55 -9.66
C ASP A 17 9.47 -25.51 -10.24
N VAL A 18 10.31 -24.91 -9.40
CA VAL A 18 11.23 -23.82 -9.79
C VAL A 18 12.53 -24.39 -10.36
N ASP A 19 13.00 -23.80 -11.45
CA ASP A 19 14.24 -24.16 -12.14
C ASP A 19 15.50 -23.73 -11.34
N ALA A 20 16.63 -24.35 -11.65
CA ALA A 20 17.87 -24.15 -10.89
C ALA A 20 18.42 -22.72 -11.01
N ALA A 21 18.20 -22.04 -12.14
CA ALA A 21 18.66 -20.66 -12.33
C ALA A 21 17.88 -19.68 -11.44
N THR A 22 16.56 -19.78 -11.42
CA THR A 22 15.71 -18.95 -10.54
C THR A 22 15.97 -19.22 -9.06
N LEU A 23 16.35 -20.45 -8.69
CA LEU A 23 16.73 -20.79 -7.32
C LEU A 23 18.04 -20.13 -6.88
N ILE A 24 19.02 -19.99 -7.77
CA ILE A 24 20.26 -19.25 -7.52
C ILE A 24 19.96 -17.76 -7.30
N HIS A 25 19.06 -17.17 -8.10
CA HIS A 25 18.62 -15.79 -7.93
C HIS A 25 17.87 -15.56 -6.61
N LEU A 26 17.11 -16.55 -6.16
CA LEU A 26 16.48 -16.50 -4.85
C LEU A 26 17.51 -16.52 -3.73
N CYS A 27 18.61 -17.27 -3.88
CA CYS A 27 19.72 -17.24 -2.93
C CYS A 27 20.39 -15.87 -2.89
N ASP A 28 20.62 -15.23 -4.04
CA ASP A 28 21.16 -13.86 -4.10
C ASP A 28 20.23 -12.86 -3.39
N THR A 29 18.91 -13.01 -3.56
CA THR A 29 17.88 -12.16 -2.92
C THR A 29 17.85 -12.33 -1.40
N PHE A 30 18.07 -13.55 -0.90
CA PHE A 30 18.15 -13.84 0.53
C PHE A 30 19.58 -13.71 1.08
N HIS A 31 20.55 -13.28 0.26
CA HIS A 31 21.97 -13.24 0.60
C HIS A 31 22.51 -14.55 1.17
N LEU A 32 21.98 -15.68 0.69
CA LEU A 32 22.46 -17.01 1.05
C LEU A 32 23.67 -17.35 0.19
N ASP A 33 24.76 -17.74 0.83
CA ASP A 33 25.98 -18.14 0.13
C ASP A 33 25.71 -19.44 -0.67
N PRO A 34 25.78 -19.41 -2.01
CA PRO A 34 25.52 -20.59 -2.85
C PRO A 34 26.58 -21.69 -2.65
N THR A 35 27.74 -21.36 -2.09
CA THR A 35 28.79 -22.35 -1.80
C THR A 35 28.53 -23.15 -0.52
N ALA A 36 27.68 -22.64 0.38
CA ALA A 36 27.30 -23.30 1.62
C ALA A 36 26.22 -24.38 1.42
N PHE A 37 25.49 -24.35 0.29
CA PHE A 37 24.35 -25.23 0.01
C PHE A 37 24.47 -25.88 -1.37
N PRO A 38 25.24 -26.98 -1.49
CA PRO A 38 25.60 -27.56 -2.79
C PRO A 38 24.43 -28.27 -3.50
N THR A 39 23.31 -28.54 -2.81
CA THR A 39 22.17 -29.26 -3.39
C THR A 39 20.88 -28.44 -3.34
N LYS A 40 20.05 -28.57 -4.40
CA LYS A 40 18.71 -27.96 -4.50
C LYS A 40 17.84 -28.17 -3.24
N PRO A 41 17.73 -29.38 -2.64
CA PRO A 41 16.92 -29.56 -1.44
C PRO A 41 17.47 -28.86 -0.20
N ASP A 42 18.79 -28.62 -0.11
CA ASP A 42 19.39 -27.92 1.03
C ASP A 42 19.08 -26.42 0.99
N VAL A 43 19.13 -25.82 -0.20
CA VAL A 43 18.69 -24.44 -0.43
C VAL A 43 17.20 -24.28 -0.10
N GLN A 44 16.36 -25.20 -0.59
CA GLN A 44 14.91 -25.16 -0.30
C GLN A 44 14.63 -25.24 1.20
N ARG A 45 15.33 -26.13 1.93
CA ARG A 45 15.19 -26.23 3.39
C ARG A 45 15.66 -24.98 4.10
N SER A 46 16.77 -24.38 3.65
CA SER A 46 17.32 -23.14 4.20
C SER A 46 16.33 -21.97 4.06
N ILE A 47 15.73 -21.82 2.88
CA ILE A 47 14.73 -20.76 2.61
C ILE A 47 13.46 -21.01 3.41
N VAL A 48 12.98 -22.26 3.48
CA VAL A 48 11.81 -22.62 4.29
C VAL A 48 12.07 -22.32 5.77
N ASP A 49 13.25 -22.66 6.31
CA ASP A 49 13.59 -22.40 7.70
C ASP A 49 13.73 -20.89 7.97
N LEU A 50 14.31 -20.14 7.04
CA LEU A 50 14.43 -18.68 7.11
C LEU A 50 13.06 -18.01 7.14
N VAL A 51 12.14 -18.39 6.25
CA VAL A 51 10.78 -17.85 6.18
C VAL A 51 9.95 -18.21 7.41
N VAL A 52 10.18 -19.38 8.01
CA VAL A 52 9.45 -19.81 9.22
C VAL A 52 9.98 -19.11 10.47
N LYS A 53 11.29 -18.82 10.52
CA LYS A 53 11.95 -18.09 11.61
C LYS A 53 11.71 -16.59 11.52
N ASP A 54 11.82 -16.00 10.34
CA ASP A 54 11.59 -14.58 10.05
C ASP A 54 10.32 -14.41 9.22
N ARG A 55 9.21 -14.27 9.94
CA ARG A 55 7.85 -14.30 9.40
C ARG A 55 7.39 -13.00 8.77
N GLU A 56 8.18 -11.94 8.89
CA GLU A 56 7.82 -10.61 8.42
C GLU A 56 8.68 -10.24 7.21
N THR A 57 10.00 -10.30 7.34
CA THR A 57 10.91 -9.86 6.28
C THR A 57 11.13 -10.95 5.25
N ALA A 58 11.50 -12.15 5.68
CA ALA A 58 11.82 -13.23 4.76
C ALA A 58 10.56 -13.77 4.04
N LEU A 59 9.42 -13.81 4.73
CA LEU A 59 8.13 -14.15 4.10
C LEU A 59 7.71 -13.08 3.07
N GLY A 60 7.88 -11.80 3.39
CA GLY A 60 7.58 -10.70 2.47
C GLY A 60 8.43 -10.77 1.20
N LEU A 61 9.73 -11.00 1.35
CA LEU A 61 10.68 -11.21 0.25
C LEU A 61 10.27 -12.40 -0.63
N PHE A 62 9.91 -13.53 0.00
CA PHE A 62 9.49 -14.73 -0.71
C PHE A 62 8.21 -14.51 -1.52
N VAL A 63 7.21 -13.85 -0.93
CA VAL A 63 5.94 -13.57 -1.60
C VAL A 63 6.11 -12.57 -2.75
N ALA A 64 6.91 -11.52 -2.55
CA ALA A 64 7.22 -10.55 -3.60
C ALA A 64 7.94 -11.21 -4.78
N TRP A 65 8.96 -12.03 -4.51
CA TRP A 65 9.65 -12.82 -5.53
C TRP A 65 8.68 -13.73 -6.30
N LYS A 66 7.81 -14.45 -5.59
CA LYS A 66 6.81 -15.35 -6.20
C LYS A 66 5.83 -14.58 -7.09
N GLN A 67 5.40 -13.39 -6.67
CA GLN A 67 4.49 -12.56 -7.46
C GLN A 67 5.14 -12.11 -8.76
N VAL A 68 6.40 -11.66 -8.73
CA VAL A 68 7.15 -11.26 -9.93
C VAL A 68 7.31 -12.43 -10.91
N LEU A 69 7.56 -13.64 -10.40
CA LEU A 69 7.58 -14.86 -11.21
C LEU A 69 6.25 -15.16 -11.89
N THR A 70 5.13 -14.99 -11.19
CA THR A 70 3.79 -15.25 -11.74
C THR A 70 3.30 -14.19 -12.72
N SER A 71 3.79 -12.95 -12.61
CA SER A 71 3.37 -11.81 -13.46
C SER A 71 4.04 -11.77 -14.84
N GLY A 72 4.83 -12.79 -15.20
CA GLY A 72 5.30 -12.96 -16.58
C GLY A 72 6.56 -12.18 -16.96
N GLY A 73 7.44 -11.88 -16.02
CA GLY A 73 8.83 -11.50 -16.33
C GLY A 73 9.60 -12.72 -16.82
N GLY A 74 9.72 -12.88 -18.14
CA GLY A 74 10.44 -13.99 -18.75
C GLY A 74 11.87 -14.16 -18.22
N ALA A 75 12.33 -15.41 -18.20
CA ALA A 75 13.58 -15.92 -17.64
C ALA A 75 14.89 -15.42 -18.29
N ALA A 76 15.04 -14.11 -18.57
CA ALA A 76 16.24 -13.58 -19.22
C ALA A 76 16.68 -12.17 -18.78
N GLU A 77 15.93 -11.44 -17.95
CA GLU A 77 16.40 -10.17 -17.39
C GLU A 77 16.41 -10.23 -15.87
N SER A 78 17.60 -10.47 -15.31
CA SER A 78 18.09 -10.03 -13.99
C SER A 78 17.05 -9.32 -13.11
N ILE A 79 16.20 -10.08 -12.43
CA ILE A 79 15.32 -9.56 -11.38
C ILE A 79 16.19 -9.41 -10.12
N VAL A 80 17.00 -8.36 -10.10
CA VAL A 80 17.50 -7.82 -8.84
C VAL A 80 16.35 -6.99 -8.28
N LEU A 81 15.78 -7.42 -7.15
CA LEU A 81 14.88 -6.60 -6.36
C LEU A 81 15.68 -5.39 -5.87
N ASP A 82 15.73 -4.32 -6.68
CA ASP A 82 16.33 -3.06 -6.27
C ASP A 82 15.60 -2.61 -5.00
N ASN A 83 16.37 -2.20 -3.99
CA ASN A 83 15.86 -1.90 -2.63
C ASN A 83 14.75 -0.81 -2.62
N THR A 84 14.55 -0.11 -3.73
CA THR A 84 13.49 0.88 -3.96
C THR A 84 12.15 0.30 -4.38
N ALA A 85 12.08 -0.97 -4.82
CA ALA A 85 10.84 -1.66 -5.15
C ALA A 85 10.03 -2.09 -3.90
N PHE A 86 10.64 -2.07 -2.71
CA PHE A 86 10.02 -2.50 -1.46
C PHE A 86 9.07 -1.49 -0.82
N ALA A 87 8.97 -0.26 -1.35
CA ALA A 87 8.02 0.71 -0.82
C ALA A 87 6.55 0.34 -1.11
N ASN A 88 6.29 -0.54 -2.09
CA ASN A 88 4.96 -0.68 -2.69
C ASN A 88 4.47 -2.13 -2.83
N ALA A 89 4.87 -3.07 -1.97
CA ALA A 89 4.38 -4.45 -2.02
C ALA A 89 2.86 -4.61 -1.70
N PHE A 90 2.16 -3.51 -1.38
CA PHE A 90 0.71 -3.49 -1.14
C PHE A 90 -0.09 -2.64 -2.14
N LEU A 91 0.51 -2.19 -3.25
CA LEU A 91 -0.21 -1.50 -4.32
C LEU A 91 0.18 -2.05 -5.71
N PRO A 92 -0.76 -2.11 -6.68
CA PRO A 92 -0.45 -2.43 -8.07
C PRO A 92 0.55 -1.41 -8.64
N ILE A 93 1.65 -1.88 -9.22
CA ILE A 93 2.73 -1.04 -9.77
C ILE A 93 2.34 -0.57 -11.18
N ASP A 94 1.91 0.69 -11.32
CA ASP A 94 2.04 1.43 -12.57
C ASP A 94 3.37 2.21 -12.55
N ALA A 95 4.25 1.97 -13.54
CA ALA A 95 5.49 2.72 -13.77
C ALA A 95 5.29 3.80 -14.86
N PRO A 96 6.21 4.76 -15.12
CA PRO A 96 7.40 5.18 -14.36
C PRO A 96 7.44 6.70 -14.07
N SER A 97 8.22 7.13 -13.07
CA SER A 97 8.69 8.53 -12.95
C SER A 97 10.10 8.56 -12.37
N SER A 98 10.92 9.42 -12.97
CA SER A 98 12.39 9.44 -12.98
C SER A 98 13.07 9.98 -11.69
N PRO A 99 14.41 9.85 -11.58
CA PRO A 99 15.15 9.88 -10.33
C PRO A 99 15.72 11.27 -10.05
N LEU A 100 15.55 11.76 -8.81
CA LEU A 100 16.39 12.82 -8.23
C LEU A 100 16.08 12.94 -6.73
N GLN A 101 16.76 12.14 -5.90
CA GLN A 101 17.21 12.53 -4.56
C GLN A 101 18.03 11.39 -3.92
N GLN A 102 19.31 11.35 -4.29
CA GLN A 102 20.34 10.83 -3.40
C GLN A 102 20.98 12.01 -2.65
N GLN A 103 21.43 11.70 -1.43
CA GLN A 103 22.33 12.44 -0.53
C GLN A 103 21.69 13.28 0.59
N GLN A 104 21.63 12.68 1.79
CA GLN A 104 22.51 13.09 2.89
C GLN A 104 22.64 12.00 3.94
N ALA A 105 23.86 11.88 4.48
CA ALA A 105 24.40 10.72 5.16
C ALA A 105 24.46 10.87 6.70
N ALA A 106 24.40 9.71 7.37
CA ALA A 106 25.12 9.30 8.59
C ALA A 106 24.94 10.04 9.93
N ILE A 107 24.20 9.41 10.87
CA ILE A 107 24.51 9.27 12.32
C ILE A 107 23.91 7.91 12.79
N PRO A 108 24.60 7.08 13.61
CA PRO A 108 24.06 5.81 14.08
C PRO A 108 23.18 6.00 15.33
N ALA A 109 21.89 5.72 15.20
CA ALA A 109 20.96 5.52 16.31
C ALA A 109 20.23 4.19 16.08
N PRO A 110 19.82 3.46 17.13
CA PRO A 110 19.20 2.13 17.01
C PRO A 110 17.96 2.19 16.10
N PRO A 111 17.59 1.09 15.42
CA PRO A 111 16.54 1.10 14.42
C PRO A 111 15.20 1.41 15.10
N GLN A 112 14.81 2.69 15.10
CA GLN A 112 13.43 3.06 15.31
C GLN A 112 12.72 2.72 14.01
N THR A 113 12.08 1.56 13.99
CA THR A 113 10.97 1.34 13.08
C THR A 113 10.05 2.56 13.24
N PRO A 114 9.69 3.26 12.15
CA PRO A 114 8.76 4.37 12.24
C PRO A 114 7.41 3.78 12.64
N LYS A 115 7.14 3.75 13.96
CA LYS A 115 5.84 3.38 14.52
C LYS A 115 4.80 4.22 13.80
N ARG A 116 3.76 3.56 13.26
CA ARG A 116 2.71 4.28 12.54
C ARG A 116 1.99 5.18 13.54
N ILE A 117 1.49 6.33 13.08
CA ILE A 117 0.76 7.28 13.94
C ILE A 117 -0.38 6.59 14.73
N PHE A 118 -1.00 5.56 14.14
CA PHE A 118 -2.04 4.75 14.77
C PHE A 118 -1.53 3.84 15.91
N ASP A 119 -0.27 3.41 15.87
CA ASP A 119 0.34 2.59 16.92
C ASP A 119 0.48 3.42 18.22
N PHE A 120 0.79 4.72 18.11
CA PHE A 120 0.87 5.62 19.26
C PHE A 120 -0.48 5.85 19.94
N VAL A 121 -1.57 5.87 19.17
CA VAL A 121 -2.92 6.06 19.72
C VAL A 121 -3.37 4.80 20.47
N LEU A 122 -3.14 3.62 19.89
CA LEU A 122 -3.45 2.34 20.52
C LEU A 122 -2.58 2.07 21.76
N ASP A 123 -1.27 2.31 21.68
CA ASP A 123 -0.33 2.16 22.80
C ASP A 123 -0.75 3.07 23.97
N ARG A 124 -1.13 4.31 23.68
CA ARG A 124 -1.61 5.27 24.68
C ARG A 124 -2.92 4.79 25.33
N ASP A 125 -3.86 4.32 24.53
CA ASP A 125 -5.16 3.85 24.99
C ASP A 125 -5.07 2.59 25.84
N LEU A 126 -4.14 1.70 25.51
CA LEU A 126 -3.78 0.51 26.29
C LEU A 126 -3.07 0.88 27.59
N ALA A 127 -2.17 1.86 27.57
CA ALA A 127 -1.50 2.35 28.77
C ALA A 127 -2.50 2.92 29.78
N VAL A 128 -3.45 3.75 29.34
CA VAL A 128 -4.51 4.30 30.19
C VAL A 128 -5.38 3.20 30.80
N LEU A 129 -5.66 2.13 30.04
CA LEU A 129 -6.38 0.96 30.52
C LEU A 129 -5.57 0.17 31.56
N GLY A 130 -4.27 0.01 31.33
CA GLY A 130 -3.34 -0.65 32.24
C GLY A 130 -3.24 0.07 33.58
N ASP A 131 -3.08 1.39 33.56
CA ASP A 131 -3.00 2.23 34.76
C ASP A 131 -4.27 2.13 35.62
N GLU A 132 -5.45 2.18 34.98
CA GLU A 132 -6.73 2.09 35.69
C GLU A 132 -6.98 0.69 36.27
N LEU A 133 -6.58 -0.37 35.57
CA LEU A 133 -6.64 -1.74 36.08
C LEU A 133 -5.69 -1.94 37.28
N LEU A 134 -4.47 -1.41 37.20
CA LEU A 134 -3.51 -1.43 38.31
C LEU A 134 -4.06 -0.68 39.53
N ARG A 135 -4.67 0.48 39.32
CA ARG A 135 -5.32 1.27 40.39
C ARG A 135 -6.45 0.48 41.05
N LEU A 136 -7.32 -0.16 40.27
CA LEU A 136 -8.42 -0.98 40.77
C LEU A 136 -7.92 -2.23 41.52
N GLU A 137 -6.90 -2.90 41.00
CA GLU A 137 -6.28 -4.06 41.65
C GLU A 137 -5.66 -3.67 42.99
N SER A 138 -4.95 -2.52 43.05
CA SER A 138 -4.38 -2.01 44.29
C SER A 138 -5.46 -1.72 45.34
N ALA A 139 -6.56 -1.08 44.93
CA ALA A 139 -7.69 -0.76 45.80
C ALA A 139 -8.40 -2.02 46.32
N TYR A 140 -8.52 -3.06 45.47
CA TYR A 140 -9.05 -4.36 45.88
C TYR A 140 -8.15 -5.04 46.91
N LYS A 141 -6.84 -5.12 46.65
CA LYS A 141 -5.86 -5.71 47.58
C LYS A 141 -5.80 -4.97 48.91
N GLU A 142 -5.95 -3.65 48.90
CA GLU A 142 -6.04 -2.83 50.12
C GLU A 142 -7.28 -3.21 50.94
N ALA A 143 -8.43 -3.33 50.27
CA ALA A 143 -9.69 -3.70 50.91
C ALA A 143 -9.66 -5.14 51.46
N GLU A 144 -9.06 -6.07 50.73
CA GLU A 144 -8.83 -7.46 51.15
C GLU A 144 -7.90 -7.51 52.37
N ARG A 145 -6.76 -6.80 52.33
CA ARG A 145 -5.85 -6.70 53.49
C ARG A 145 -6.55 -6.15 54.73
N GLY A 146 -7.40 -5.13 54.58
CA GLY A 146 -8.20 -4.56 55.68
C GLY A 146 -9.24 -5.53 56.25
N LEU A 147 -9.75 -6.45 55.44
CA LEU A 147 -10.67 -7.51 55.87
C LEU A 147 -9.95 -8.60 56.68
N HIS A 148 -8.75 -9.00 56.24
CA HIS A 148 -7.96 -10.09 56.84
C HIS A 148 -7.05 -9.66 58.00
N GLN A 149 -6.85 -8.36 58.23
CA GLN A 149 -6.14 -7.88 59.42
C GLN A 149 -6.94 -8.12 60.70
N GLY A 150 -6.51 -9.08 61.51
CA GLY A 150 -7.14 -9.42 62.79
C GLY A 150 -8.47 -10.17 62.64
N GLY A 151 -9.36 -10.07 63.62
CA GLY A 151 -10.66 -10.74 63.58
C GLY A 151 -11.60 -10.17 62.51
N ILE A 152 -12.31 -11.05 61.81
CA ILE A 152 -13.35 -10.69 60.84
C ILE A 152 -14.59 -10.22 61.61
N THR A 153 -15.03 -8.99 61.36
CA THR A 153 -16.23 -8.42 61.96
C THR A 153 -17.22 -7.99 60.88
N TYR A 154 -18.51 -7.94 61.23
CA TYR A 154 -19.58 -7.52 60.31
C TYR A 154 -19.28 -6.15 59.67
N GLU A 155 -18.77 -5.19 60.44
CA GLU A 155 -18.42 -3.86 59.94
C GLU A 155 -17.29 -3.88 58.91
N LYS A 156 -16.31 -4.79 59.04
CA LYS A 156 -15.26 -4.96 58.03
C LYS A 156 -15.82 -5.53 56.73
N ILE A 157 -16.69 -6.54 56.82
CA ILE A 157 -17.36 -7.12 55.66
C ILE A 157 -18.21 -6.06 54.94
N LYS A 158 -18.97 -5.26 55.70
CA LYS A 158 -19.79 -4.18 55.16
C LYS A 158 -18.95 -3.12 54.42
N ARG A 159 -17.85 -2.66 55.00
CA ARG A 159 -16.92 -1.70 54.34
C ARG A 159 -16.26 -2.29 53.10
N PHE A 160 -15.87 -3.56 53.15
CA PHE A 160 -15.33 -4.28 52.00
C PHE A 160 -16.34 -4.31 50.85
N LEU A 161 -17.58 -4.73 51.12
CA LEU A 161 -18.66 -4.76 50.12
C LEU A 161 -18.96 -3.38 49.55
N GLN A 162 -19.01 -2.33 50.38
CA GLN A 162 -19.20 -0.96 49.90
C GLN A 162 -18.05 -0.49 48.98
N SER A 163 -16.81 -0.84 49.33
CA SER A 163 -15.63 -0.50 48.53
C SER A 163 -15.62 -1.25 47.19
N LEU A 164 -15.99 -2.53 47.21
CA LEU A 164 -16.12 -3.36 46.01
C LEU A 164 -17.22 -2.84 45.08
N THR A 165 -18.40 -2.51 45.62
CA THR A 165 -19.48 -1.90 44.85
C THR A 165 -19.03 -0.58 44.22
N LYS A 166 -18.38 0.30 44.99
CA LYS A 166 -17.86 1.58 44.46
C LYS A 166 -16.83 1.37 43.35
N ALA A 167 -15.90 0.43 43.51
CA ALA A 167 -14.91 0.10 42.50
C ALA A 167 -15.55 -0.45 41.22
N LEU A 168 -16.54 -1.34 41.36
CA LEU A 168 -17.25 -1.96 40.23
C LEU A 168 -18.09 -0.93 39.48
N THR A 169 -18.82 -0.05 40.17
CA THR A 169 -19.57 1.05 39.57
C THR A 169 -18.65 2.03 38.83
N SER A 170 -17.52 2.40 39.44
CA SER A 170 -16.52 3.27 38.79
C SER A 170 -15.95 2.64 37.52
N THR A 171 -15.63 1.34 37.58
CA THR A 171 -15.09 0.60 36.42
C THR A 171 -16.11 0.51 35.30
N LEU A 172 -17.37 0.21 35.63
CA LEU A 172 -18.45 0.11 34.65
C LEU A 172 -18.72 1.47 34.00
N HIS A 173 -18.76 2.54 34.79
CA HIS A 173 -18.93 3.90 34.27
C HIS A 173 -17.79 4.29 33.32
N PHE A 174 -16.53 4.04 33.70
CA PHE A 174 -15.37 4.29 32.84
C PHE A 174 -15.46 3.50 31.52
N LYS A 175 -15.79 2.20 31.59
CA LYS A 175 -15.93 1.37 30.39
C LYS A 175 -17.06 1.83 29.48
N CYS A 176 -18.22 2.20 30.04
CA CYS A 176 -19.33 2.75 29.27
C CYS A 176 -18.94 4.06 28.60
N GLN A 177 -18.30 4.99 29.32
CA GLN A 177 -17.86 6.26 28.75
C GLN A 177 -16.88 6.04 27.60
N ARG A 178 -15.87 5.18 27.78
CA ARG A 178 -14.91 4.86 26.72
C ARG A 178 -15.59 4.23 25.51
N LEU A 179 -16.55 3.33 25.73
CA LEU A 179 -17.29 2.71 24.64
C LEU A 179 -18.04 3.78 23.82
N THR A 180 -18.72 4.72 24.49
CA THR A 180 -19.38 5.86 23.84
C THR A 180 -18.39 6.74 23.07
N ASP A 181 -17.23 7.05 23.66
CA ASP A 181 -16.20 7.85 22.99
C ASP A 181 -15.67 7.13 21.73
N THR A 182 -15.44 5.81 21.81
CA THR A 182 -15.00 5.02 20.66
C THR A 182 -16.07 4.88 19.58
N GLU A 183 -17.34 4.76 19.96
CA GLU A 183 -18.47 4.74 19.02
C GLU A 183 -18.60 6.08 18.28
N ALA A 184 -18.43 7.21 18.98
CA ALA A 184 -18.43 8.53 18.37
C ALA A 184 -17.25 8.72 17.41
N ALA A 185 -16.05 8.26 17.79
CA ALA A 185 -14.87 8.30 16.93
C ALA A 185 -15.05 7.41 15.68
N LEU A 186 -15.64 6.22 15.83
CA LEU A 186 -15.94 5.33 14.73
C LEU A 186 -16.94 5.95 13.76
N ALA A 187 -18.02 6.56 14.28
CA ALA A 187 -19.01 7.25 13.46
C ALA A 187 -18.39 8.39 12.64
N LEU A 188 -17.50 9.17 13.26
CA LEU A 188 -16.76 10.23 12.57
C LEU A 188 -15.84 9.65 11.49
N ALA A 189 -15.09 8.59 11.79
CA ALA A 189 -14.23 7.93 10.82
C ALA A 189 -15.02 7.41 9.61
N THR A 190 -16.15 6.74 9.85
CA THR A 190 -17.03 6.27 8.77
C THR A 190 -17.52 7.41 7.89
N ALA A 191 -17.99 8.51 8.50
CA ALA A 191 -18.42 9.70 7.74
C ALA A 191 -17.28 10.31 6.91
N THR A 192 -16.04 10.31 7.41
CA THR A 192 -14.89 10.78 6.64
C THR A 192 -14.55 9.85 5.47
N VAL A 193 -14.66 8.54 5.64
CA VAL A 193 -14.43 7.57 4.57
C VAL A 193 -15.47 7.75 3.46
N GLU A 194 -16.75 7.84 3.81
CA GLU A 194 -17.83 8.07 2.84
C GLU A 194 -17.61 9.37 2.05
N ALA A 195 -17.17 10.45 2.71
CA ALA A 195 -16.86 11.72 2.05
C ALA A 195 -15.66 11.60 1.10
N LEU A 196 -14.63 10.85 1.48
CA LEU A 196 -13.45 10.60 0.63
C LEU A 196 -13.80 9.71 -0.57
N GLU A 197 -14.61 8.68 -0.39
CA GLU A 197 -15.10 7.81 -1.46
C GLU A 197 -15.93 8.60 -2.48
N ALA A 198 -16.84 9.46 -2.01
CA ALA A 198 -17.61 10.34 -2.89
C ALA A 198 -16.71 11.27 -3.72
N LYS A 199 -15.65 11.81 -3.10
CA LYS A 199 -14.67 12.67 -3.77
C LYS A 199 -13.85 11.89 -4.79
N LEU A 200 -13.46 10.65 -4.48
CA LEU A 200 -12.72 9.78 -5.38
C LEU A 200 -13.57 9.46 -6.62
N GLU A 201 -14.84 9.10 -6.45
CA GLU A 201 -15.75 8.85 -7.57
C GLU A 201 -15.97 10.11 -8.42
N GLN A 202 -16.12 11.28 -7.82
CA GLN A 202 -16.19 12.54 -8.57
C GLN A 202 -14.92 12.78 -9.42
N GLN A 203 -13.75 12.55 -8.84
CA GLN A 203 -12.48 12.70 -9.56
C GLN A 203 -12.34 11.68 -10.70
N ARG A 204 -12.77 10.43 -10.47
CA ARG A 204 -12.79 9.38 -11.48
C ARG A 204 -13.66 9.74 -12.67
N LEU A 205 -14.90 10.19 -12.43
CA LEU A 205 -15.81 10.68 -13.48
C LEU A 205 -15.19 11.84 -14.26
N THR A 206 -14.51 12.76 -13.57
CA THR A 206 -13.84 13.89 -14.21
C THR A 206 -12.71 13.42 -15.12
N LEU A 207 -11.89 12.47 -14.67
CA LEU A 207 -10.83 11.86 -15.47
C LEU A 207 -11.38 11.13 -16.69
N ASP A 208 -12.48 10.40 -16.55
CA ASP A 208 -13.09 9.68 -17.67
C ASP A 208 -13.65 10.65 -18.73
N VAL A 209 -14.27 11.75 -18.30
CA VAL A 209 -14.69 12.83 -19.22
C VAL A 209 -13.47 13.45 -19.93
N MET A 210 -12.39 13.70 -19.21
CA MET A 210 -11.15 14.23 -19.81
C MET A 210 -10.52 13.25 -20.80
N ARG A 211 -10.47 11.96 -20.47
CA ARG A 211 -10.00 10.89 -21.37
C ARG A 211 -10.87 10.77 -22.61
N ALA A 212 -12.20 10.88 -22.48
CA ALA A 212 -13.12 10.88 -23.62
C ALA A 212 -12.88 12.09 -24.53
N LYS A 213 -12.72 13.29 -23.96
CA LYS A 213 -12.39 14.51 -24.73
C LYS A 213 -11.03 14.40 -25.43
N TRP A 214 -10.03 13.86 -24.74
CA TRP A 214 -8.71 13.64 -25.30
C TRP A 214 -8.72 12.66 -26.46
N THR A 215 -9.38 11.52 -26.31
CA THR A 215 -9.49 10.51 -27.37
C THR A 215 -10.25 11.03 -28.59
N ALA A 216 -11.31 11.82 -28.39
CA ALA A 216 -12.00 12.51 -29.47
C ALA A 216 -11.07 13.50 -30.20
N ALA A 217 -10.38 14.38 -29.46
CA ALA A 217 -9.43 15.33 -30.03
C ALA A 217 -8.28 14.64 -30.79
N ALA A 218 -7.78 13.51 -30.29
CA ALA A 218 -6.75 12.71 -30.95
C ALA A 218 -7.26 12.13 -32.29
N LYS A 219 -8.50 11.64 -32.33
CA LYS A 219 -9.14 11.16 -33.57
C LYS A 219 -9.30 12.29 -34.59
N ASP A 220 -9.78 13.45 -34.16
CA ASP A 220 -9.96 14.63 -35.02
C ASP A 220 -8.63 15.10 -35.59
N ALA A 221 -7.56 15.16 -34.77
CA ALA A 221 -6.22 15.50 -35.22
C ALA A 221 -5.67 14.49 -36.24
N LEU A 222 -5.91 13.19 -36.05
CA LEU A 222 -5.51 12.15 -37.00
C LEU A 222 -6.26 12.31 -38.33
N CYS A 223 -7.58 12.50 -38.29
CA CYS A 223 -8.40 12.75 -39.46
C CYS A 223 -7.92 14.00 -40.21
N GLY A 224 -7.64 15.09 -39.49
CA GLY A 224 -7.06 16.32 -40.03
C GLY A 224 -5.72 16.09 -40.73
N ARG A 225 -4.81 15.28 -40.16
CA ARG A 225 -3.53 14.90 -40.81
C ARG A 225 -3.74 14.11 -42.10
N VAL A 226 -4.69 13.17 -42.12
CA VAL A 226 -5.01 12.38 -43.31
C VAL A 226 -5.59 13.28 -44.41
N GLN A 227 -6.55 14.15 -44.06
CA GLN A 227 -7.14 15.10 -45.00
C GLN A 227 -6.10 16.09 -45.54
N LEU A 228 -5.19 16.58 -44.69
CA LEU A 228 -4.08 17.43 -45.12
C LEU A 228 -3.18 16.74 -46.15
N ARG A 229 -2.82 15.47 -45.91
CA ARG A 229 -2.02 14.68 -46.86
C ARG A 229 -2.72 14.54 -48.21
N ARG A 230 -4.04 14.28 -48.20
CA ARG A 230 -4.85 14.17 -49.41
C ARG A 230 -4.97 15.51 -50.14
N CYS A 231 -5.17 16.60 -49.41
CA CYS A 231 -5.26 17.96 -49.96
C CYS A 231 -3.93 18.37 -50.62
N ARG A 232 -2.80 18.14 -49.95
CA ARG A 232 -1.45 18.37 -50.49
C ARG A 232 -1.14 17.51 -51.70
N LYS A 233 -1.62 16.26 -51.74
CA LYS A 233 -1.48 15.39 -52.92
C LYS A 233 -2.24 15.98 -54.12
N ARG A 234 -3.52 16.31 -53.96
CA ARG A 234 -4.33 16.95 -55.01
C ARG A 234 -3.75 18.29 -55.48
N LEU A 235 -3.23 19.10 -54.56
CA LEU A 235 -2.61 20.39 -54.91
C LEU A 235 -1.38 20.23 -55.82
N ARG A 236 -0.68 19.08 -55.77
CA ARG A 236 0.42 18.77 -56.70
C ARG A 236 -0.05 18.29 -58.07
N GLU A 237 -1.29 17.81 -58.15
CA GLU A 237 -1.89 17.23 -59.36
C GLU A 237 -2.72 18.27 -60.14
N VAL A 238 -3.14 19.37 -59.49
CA VAL A 238 -3.92 20.47 -60.09
C VAL A 238 -2.98 21.59 -60.56
N ASP A 239 -3.17 22.07 -61.80
CA ASP A 239 -2.42 23.20 -62.34
C ASP A 239 -2.59 24.47 -61.49
N GLY A 240 -1.47 25.11 -61.15
CA GLY A 240 -1.37 26.12 -60.09
C GLY A 240 -2.17 27.42 -60.27
N LEU A 241 -2.85 27.60 -61.40
CA LEU A 241 -3.67 28.76 -61.76
C LEU A 241 -5.18 28.50 -61.64
N ALA A 242 -5.61 27.26 -61.40
CA ALA A 242 -7.03 26.93 -61.27
C ALA A 242 -7.61 27.43 -59.92
N ALA A 243 -8.85 27.92 -59.92
CA ALA A 243 -9.57 28.33 -58.71
C ALA A 243 -9.64 27.21 -57.64
N GLU A 244 -9.61 25.96 -58.07
CA GLU A 244 -9.53 24.77 -57.24
C GLU A 244 -8.22 24.70 -56.41
N ALA A 245 -7.09 25.17 -56.94
CA ALA A 245 -5.81 25.21 -56.23
C ALA A 245 -5.83 26.22 -55.07
N THR A 246 -6.48 27.38 -55.24
CA THR A 246 -6.63 28.39 -54.19
C THR A 246 -7.48 27.87 -53.03
N PHE A 247 -8.61 27.21 -53.33
CA PHE A 247 -9.46 26.57 -52.33
C PHE A 247 -8.71 25.48 -51.54
N LEU A 248 -7.96 24.62 -52.23
CA LEU A 248 -7.17 23.57 -51.60
C LEU A 248 -6.04 24.15 -50.70
N ARG A 249 -5.42 25.27 -51.08
CA ARG A 249 -4.42 25.96 -50.22
C ARG A 249 -5.02 26.51 -48.93
N VAL A 250 -6.17 27.19 -49.00
CA VAL A 250 -6.87 27.72 -47.80
C VAL A 250 -7.26 26.58 -46.87
N ARG A 251 -7.85 25.52 -47.41
CA ARG A 251 -8.27 24.35 -46.63
C ARG A 251 -7.10 23.59 -46.02
N ALA A 252 -5.95 23.54 -46.70
CA ALA A 252 -4.73 22.95 -46.14
C ALA A 252 -4.17 23.76 -44.97
N MET A 253 -4.20 25.10 -45.05
CA MET A 253 -3.80 25.99 -43.95
C MET A 253 -4.70 25.83 -42.72
N GLU A 254 -6.02 25.79 -42.91
CA GLU A 254 -6.98 25.54 -41.82
C GLU A 254 -6.73 24.20 -41.13
N MET A 255 -6.51 23.13 -41.89
CA MET A 255 -6.17 21.82 -41.34
C MET A 255 -4.81 21.80 -40.63
N GLN A 256 -3.81 22.54 -41.12
CA GLN A 256 -2.52 22.69 -40.42
C GLN A 256 -2.68 23.39 -39.08
N HIS A 257 -3.43 24.49 -39.01
CA HIS A 257 -3.69 25.19 -37.75
C HIS A 257 -4.45 24.31 -36.77
N MET A 258 -5.46 23.58 -37.25
CA MET A 258 -6.26 22.67 -36.43
C MET A 258 -5.40 21.54 -35.85
N VAL A 259 -4.62 20.85 -36.67
CA VAL A 259 -3.69 19.79 -36.23
C VAL A 259 -2.65 20.35 -35.25
N HIS A 260 -2.09 21.54 -35.52
CA HIS A 260 -1.12 22.16 -34.62
C HIS A 260 -1.73 22.52 -33.27
N LYS A 261 -2.96 23.07 -33.26
CA LYS A 261 -3.71 23.39 -32.04
C LYS A 261 -3.93 22.16 -31.17
N TYR A 262 -4.32 21.03 -31.75
CA TYR A 262 -4.56 19.80 -30.99
C TYR A 262 -3.26 19.11 -30.52
N ILE A 263 -2.17 19.18 -31.29
CA ILE A 263 -0.87 18.60 -30.91
C ILE A 263 -0.20 19.44 -29.81
N VAL A 264 -0.26 20.77 -29.89
CA VAL A 264 0.35 21.67 -28.89
C VAL A 264 -0.42 21.64 -27.56
N VAL A 265 -1.76 21.54 -27.61
CA VAL A 265 -2.57 21.29 -26.41
C VAL A 265 -2.26 19.92 -25.80
N GLY A 266 -1.85 18.94 -26.61
CA GLY A 266 -1.42 17.64 -26.13
C GLY A 266 -0.06 17.61 -25.40
N HIS A 267 0.78 18.62 -25.58
CA HIS A 267 2.07 18.74 -24.86
C HIS A 267 2.02 19.66 -23.64
N ARG A 268 0.89 20.36 -23.41
CA ARG A 268 0.64 21.13 -22.19
C ARG A 268 -0.44 20.44 -21.36
N VAL A 269 -0.08 19.33 -20.74
CA VAL A 269 -0.74 18.87 -19.52
C VAL A 269 0.16 19.34 -18.37
N PRO A 270 -0.35 20.12 -17.39
CA PRO A 270 0.39 20.41 -16.17
C PRO A 270 0.62 19.16 -15.32
#